data_AF-A0A371GHI3-F1
#
_entry.id   AF-A0A371GHI3-F1
#
_cell.length_a   1.000
_cell.length_b   1.000
_cell.length_c   1.000
_cell.angle_alpha   90.00
_cell.angle_beta   90.00
_cell.angle_gamma   90.00
#
_symmetry.space_group_name_H-M   'P 1'
#
loop_
_entity.id
_entity.type
_entity.pdbx_description
1 polymer ?
#
loop_
_entity_poly.entity_id
_entity_poly.type
_entity_poly.pdbx_seq_one_letter_code
_entity_poly.pdbx_strand_id
1 'polypeptide(L)'
;MVVDKQVSLAFTLGKYSDEVLCDMVHIEATHIFLGRPWQYDLKVIHDGVTNRFSFVHMGQKVTLKPFSLREVIEDQLKMKIKREKKTKRTERKRKGQEESKKQRNINNKYKRGKESTLSKKITFIPFSY
;
A
#
# COMPACT_ATOMS: atom_id res chain seq x y z
N MET A 1 7.91 -5.75 25.63
CA MET A 1 7.51 -5.55 24.22
C MET A 1 6.80 -6.81 23.78
N VAL A 2 5.52 -6.70 23.40
CA VAL A 2 4.78 -7.82 22.79
C VAL A 2 4.94 -7.68 21.28
N VAL A 3 5.47 -8.71 20.63
CA VAL A 3 5.53 -8.79 19.17
C VAL A 3 4.18 -9.32 18.72
N ASP A 4 3.39 -8.49 18.02
CA ASP A 4 2.05 -8.88 17.60
C ASP A 4 2.04 -9.71 16.31
N LYS A 5 3.01 -9.48 15.41
CA LYS A 5 3.05 -10.10 14.08
C LYS A 5 4.48 -10.22 13.56
N GLN A 6 4.75 -11.30 12.87
CA GLN A 6 5.98 -11.49 12.11
C GLN A 6 5.68 -11.38 10.62
N VAL A 7 6.53 -10.67 9.87
CA VAL A 7 6.34 -10.42 8.45
C VAL A 7 7.62 -10.75 7.71
N SER A 8 7.50 -11.53 6.64
CA SER A 8 8.59 -11.74 5.70
C SER A 8 8.78 -10.50 4.84
N LEU A 9 9.97 -9.92 4.88
CA LEU A 9 10.31 -8.69 4.20
C LEU A 9 11.41 -8.96 3.17
N ALA A 10 11.00 -9.04 1.91
CA ALA A 10 11.93 -9.03 0.80
C ALA A 10 12.42 -7.60 0.52
N PHE A 11 13.73 -7.39 0.53
CA PHE A 11 14.34 -6.11 0.18
C PHE A 11 15.52 -6.29 -0.76
N THR A 12 15.83 -5.21 -1.50
CA THR A 12 16.93 -5.18 -2.45
C THR A 12 17.86 -4.02 -2.13
N LEU A 13 19.15 -4.28 -2.03
CA LEU A 13 20.17 -3.30 -1.70
C LEU A 13 21.21 -3.27 -2.82
N GLY A 14 20.97 -2.42 -3.83
CA GLY A 14 21.74 -2.43 -5.06
C GLY A 14 21.57 -3.75 -5.81
N LYS A 15 22.63 -4.58 -5.85
CA LYS A 15 22.63 -5.91 -6.47
C LYS A 15 22.30 -7.05 -5.50
N TYR A 16 22.19 -6.74 -4.21
CA TYR A 16 21.80 -7.70 -3.19
C TYR A 16 20.28 -7.80 -3.13
N SER A 17 19.74 -9.01 -3.02
CA SER A 17 18.33 -9.27 -2.75
C SER A 17 18.22 -10.30 -1.66
N ASP A 18 17.39 -10.05 -0.66
CA ASP A 18 17.24 -10.94 0.48
C ASP A 18 15.85 -10.83 1.07
N GLU A 19 15.45 -11.88 1.76
CA GLU A 19 14.17 -12.00 2.42
C GLU A 19 14.40 -12.29 3.90
N VAL A 20 14.06 -11.31 4.74
CA VAL A 20 14.28 -11.39 6.19
C VAL A 20 12.95 -11.44 6.92
N LEU A 21 12.88 -12.31 7.91
CA LEU A 21 11.72 -12.42 8.79
C LEU A 21 11.84 -11.36 9.90
N CYS A 22 10.92 -10.41 9.94
CA CYS A 22 10.95 -9.30 10.89
C CYS A 22 9.75 -9.32 11.83
N ASP A 23 10.03 -9.09 13.11
CA ASP A 23 9.03 -8.83 14.13
C ASP A 23 8.51 -7.40 13.98
N MET A 24 7.23 -7.26 13.62
CA MET A 24 6.60 -5.97 13.38
C MET A 24 5.97 -5.44 14.67
N VAL A 25 6.38 -4.24 15.05
CA VAL A 25 5.75 -3.45 16.11
C VAL A 25 4.96 -2.33 15.43
N HIS A 26 3.75 -2.02 15.91
CA HIS A 26 2.88 -0.94 15.42
C HIS A 26 3.45 0.47 15.74
N ILE A 27 4.66 0.73 15.28
CA ILE A 27 5.23 2.06 15.12
C ILE A 27 5.34 2.23 13.62
N GLU A 28 4.99 3.41 13.07
CA GLU A 28 5.06 3.70 11.63
C GLU A 28 6.49 3.50 11.08
N ALA A 29 6.85 2.25 10.80
CA ALA A 29 8.21 1.86 10.44
C ALA A 29 8.45 2.26 8.99
N THR A 30 9.21 3.34 8.81
CA THR A 30 9.62 3.82 7.49
C THR A 30 11.04 3.34 7.13
N HIS A 31 11.76 2.74 8.08
CA HIS A 31 13.16 2.35 7.94
C HIS A 31 13.39 0.94 8.50
N ILE A 32 14.17 0.14 7.78
CA ILE A 32 14.61 -1.21 8.19
C ILE A 32 15.97 -1.05 8.87
N PHE A 33 16.07 -1.48 10.13
CA PHE A 33 17.35 -1.52 10.84
C PHE A 33 17.92 -2.93 10.76
N LEU A 34 18.99 -3.09 9.98
CA LEU A 34 19.73 -4.34 9.93
C LEU A 34 20.63 -4.42 11.15
N GLY A 35 20.30 -5.35 12.05
CA GLY A 35 21.01 -5.53 13.31
C GLY A 35 22.40 -6.13 13.12
N ARG A 36 23.11 -6.26 14.25
CA ARG A 36 24.41 -6.94 14.31
C ARG A 36 24.39 -8.38 13.74
N PRO A 37 23.36 -9.22 13.99
CA PRO A 37 23.31 -10.57 13.43
C PRO A 37 23.48 -10.58 11.90
N TRP A 38 22.73 -9.72 11.20
CA TRP A 38 22.84 -9.57 9.74
C TRP A 38 24.26 -9.17 9.29
N GLN A 39 24.94 -8.31 10.05
CA GLN A 39 26.33 -7.93 9.75
C GLN A 39 27.31 -9.10 9.93
N TYR A 40 27.11 -9.92 10.97
CA TYR A 40 27.96 -11.09 11.24
C TYR A 40 27.73 -12.21 10.23
N ASP A 41 26.47 -12.51 9.92
CA ASP A 41 26.08 -13.60 9.01
C ASP A 41 26.67 -13.37 7.60
N LEU A 42 26.66 -12.11 7.13
CA LEU A 42 27.22 -11.73 5.83
C LEU A 42 28.71 -11.40 5.87
N LYS A 43 29.37 -11.49 7.02
CA LYS A 43 30.78 -11.10 7.23
C LYS A 43 31.06 -9.69 6.67
N VAL A 44 30.20 -8.75 7.02
CA VAL A 44 30.27 -7.37 6.52
C VAL A 44 31.52 -6.68 7.07
N ILE A 45 32.30 -6.09 6.17
CA ILE A 45 33.44 -5.24 6.48
C ILE A 45 32.96 -3.79 6.49
N HIS A 46 33.07 -3.12 7.63
CA HIS A 46 32.77 -1.71 7.78
C HIS A 46 34.05 -0.87 7.66
N ASP A 47 34.04 0.07 6.72
CA ASP A 47 35.02 1.15 6.66
C ASP A 47 34.48 2.32 7.49
N GLY A 48 35.03 2.50 8.68
CA GLY A 48 34.62 3.55 9.62
C GLY A 48 34.89 4.98 9.14
N VAL A 49 35.81 5.18 8.18
CA VAL A 49 36.15 6.52 7.66
C VAL A 49 35.13 6.95 6.64
N THR A 50 34.81 6.09 5.68
CA THR A 50 33.84 6.40 4.61
C THR A 50 32.42 5.94 4.92
N ASN A 51 32.23 5.29 6.09
CA ASN A 51 31.00 4.65 6.53
C ASN A 51 30.43 3.64 5.50
N ARG A 52 31.30 3.00 4.72
CA ARG A 52 30.92 2.03 3.69
C ARG A 52 30.90 0.62 4.27
N PHE A 53 29.93 -0.18 3.85
CA PHE A 53 29.80 -1.58 4.25
C PHE A 53 30.00 -2.47 3.03
N SER A 54 30.95 -3.40 3.10
CA SER A 54 31.27 -4.31 2.00
C SER A 54 31.14 -5.77 2.43
N PHE A 55 30.52 -6.58 1.60
CA PHE A 55 30.38 -8.02 1.84
C PHE A 55 30.33 -8.79 0.52
N VAL A 56 30.46 -10.11 0.58
CA VAL A 56 30.35 -10.98 -0.58
C VAL A 56 29.03 -11.74 -0.49
N HIS A 57 28.22 -11.62 -1.54
CA HIS A 57 26.98 -12.37 -1.67
C HIS A 57 26.92 -13.01 -3.05
N MET A 58 26.67 -14.32 -3.11
CA MET A 58 26.64 -15.11 -4.35
C MET A 58 27.90 -14.91 -5.22
N GLY A 59 29.07 -14.84 -4.58
CA GLY A 59 30.36 -14.63 -5.25
C GLY A 59 30.60 -13.19 -5.75
N GLN A 60 29.66 -12.27 -5.56
CA GLN A 60 29.81 -10.86 -5.94
C GLN A 60 30.07 -9.98 -4.73
N LYS A 61 31.04 -9.08 -4.85
CA LYS A 61 31.29 -8.04 -3.85
C LYS A 61 30.20 -6.97 -3.95
N VAL A 62 29.41 -6.85 -2.89
CA VAL A 62 28.43 -5.79 -2.69
C VAL A 62 29.04 -4.72 -1.79
N THR A 63 28.90 -3.46 -2.17
CA THR A 63 29.32 -2.33 -1.34
C THR A 63 28.19 -1.34 -1.18
N LEU A 64 27.79 -1.14 0.07
CA LEU A 64 26.81 -0.17 0.49
C LEU A 64 27.53 1.12 0.85
N LYS A 65 27.07 2.21 0.27
CA LYS A 65 27.49 3.56 0.66
C LYS A 65 26.38 4.20 1.49
N PRO A 66 26.74 5.03 2.47
CA PRO A 66 25.75 5.89 3.10
C PRO A 66 25.15 6.81 2.02
N PHE A 67 23.84 6.99 2.08
CA PHE A 67 23.20 8.02 1.28
C PHE A 67 23.62 9.39 1.80
N SER A 68 23.81 10.35 0.88
CA SER A 68 23.97 11.74 1.27
C SER A 68 22.67 12.28 1.84
N LEU A 69 22.78 13.24 2.77
CA LEU A 69 21.60 13.88 3.37
C LEU A 69 20.66 14.48 2.31
N ARG A 70 21.21 14.99 1.21
CA ARG A 70 20.44 15.53 0.08
C ARG A 70 19.61 14.44 -0.61
N GLU A 71 20.23 13.31 -0.94
CA GLU A 71 19.53 12.17 -1.55
C GLU A 71 18.40 11.66 -0.64
N VAL A 72 18.63 11.57 0.67
CA VAL A 72 17.59 11.17 1.64
C VAL A 72 16.43 12.16 1.66
N ILE A 73 16.70 13.46 1.69
CA ILE A 73 15.66 14.50 1.70
C ILE A 73 14.83 14.44 0.42
N GLU A 74 15.46 14.32 -0.74
CA GLU A 74 14.79 14.22 -2.03
C GLU A 74 13.87 12.99 -2.12
N ASP A 75 14.35 11.84 -1.65
CA ASP A 75 13.55 10.61 -1.64
C ASP A 75 12.37 10.71 -0.67
N GLN A 76 12.55 11.33 0.51
CA GLN A 76 11.45 11.57 1.45
C GLN A 76 10.37 12.49 0.85
N LEU A 77 10.77 13.55 0.15
CA LEU A 77 9.84 14.44 -0.57
C LEU A 77 9.08 13.69 -1.66
N LYS A 78 9.80 12.90 -2.48
CA LYS A 78 9.21 12.08 -3.54
C LYS A 78 8.21 11.07 -2.98
N MET A 79 8.53 10.44 -1.85
CA MET A 79 7.62 9.52 -1.15
C MET A 79 6.36 10.23 -0.65
N LYS A 80 6.48 11.41 -0.03
CA LYS A 80 5.33 12.22 0.42
C LYS A 80 4.39 12.56 -0.75
N ILE A 81 4.94 13.07 -1.86
CA ILE A 81 4.16 13.41 -3.06
C ILE A 81 3.44 12.17 -3.61
N LYS A 82 4.11 11.00 -3.64
CA LYS A 82 3.51 9.75 -4.12
C LYS A 82 2.37 9.28 -3.20
N ARG A 83 2.54 9.39 -1.88
CA ARG A 83 1.50 9.08 -0.88
C ARG A 83 0.28 9.98 -1.08
N GLU A 84 0.47 11.30 -1.17
CA GLU A 84 -0.63 12.25 -1.41
C GLU A 84 -1.38 11.99 -2.72
N LYS A 85 -0.66 11.73 -3.81
CA LYS A 85 -1.27 11.37 -5.11
C LYS A 85 -2.08 10.07 -5.00
N LYS A 86 -1.60 9.08 -4.26
CA LYS A 86 -2.30 7.80 -4.02
C LYS A 86 -3.57 8.04 -3.22
N THR A 87 -3.51 8.83 -2.13
CA THR A 87 -4.68 9.18 -1.31
C THR A 87 -5.75 9.90 -2.14
N LYS A 88 -5.36 10.94 -2.91
CA LYS A 88 -6.28 11.67 -3.80
C LYS A 88 -6.93 10.77 -4.86
N ARG A 89 -6.19 9.80 -5.42
CA ARG A 89 -6.74 8.81 -6.36
C ARG A 89 -7.76 7.87 -5.71
N THR A 90 -7.46 7.38 -4.50
CA THR A 90 -8.37 6.51 -3.75
C THR A 90 -9.66 7.24 -3.36
N GLU A 91 -9.54 8.50 -2.94
CA GLU A 91 -10.67 9.39 -2.63
C GLU A 91 -11.60 9.57 -3.84
N ARG A 92 -11.03 9.89 -5.01
CA ARG A 92 -11.79 10.04 -6.27
C ARG A 92 -12.50 8.74 -6.67
N LYS A 93 -11.84 7.59 -6.52
CA LYS A 93 -12.46 6.27 -6.78
C LYS A 93 -13.64 5.99 -5.85
N ARG A 94 -13.51 6.31 -4.56
CA ARG A 94 -14.60 6.18 -3.57
C ARG A 94 -15.79 7.05 -3.92
N LYS A 95 -15.56 8.34 -4.22
CA LYS A 95 -16.62 9.26 -4.64
C LYS A 95 -17.36 8.79 -5.89
N GLY A 96 -16.62 8.36 -6.92
CA GLY A 96 -17.25 7.84 -8.15
C GLY A 96 -18.04 6.55 -7.93
N GLN A 97 -17.58 5.64 -7.05
CA GLN A 97 -18.34 4.44 -6.67
C GLN A 97 -19.61 4.79 -5.90
N GLU A 98 -19.56 5.80 -5.04
CA GLU A 98 -20.71 6.24 -4.24
C GLU A 98 -21.78 6.93 -5.10
N GLU A 99 -21.38 7.78 -6.05
CA GLU A 99 -22.27 8.38 -7.05
C GLU A 99 -22.92 7.30 -7.94
N SER A 100 -22.15 6.32 -8.41
CA SER A 100 -22.67 5.20 -9.21
C SER A 100 -23.71 4.36 -8.46
N LYS A 101 -23.50 4.14 -7.15
CA LYS A 101 -24.46 3.45 -6.27
C LYS A 101 -25.74 4.27 -6.08
N LYS A 102 -25.63 5.59 -5.89
CA LYS A 102 -26.79 6.50 -5.81
C LYS A 102 -27.62 6.46 -7.10
N GLN A 103 -26.98 6.54 -8.27
CA GLN A 103 -27.67 6.49 -9.56
C GLN A 103 -28.41 5.15 -9.77
N ARG A 104 -27.78 4.02 -9.42
CA ARG A 104 -28.43 2.69 -9.48
C ARG A 104 -29.63 2.59 -8.55
N ASN A 105 -29.54 3.13 -7.33
CA ASN A 105 -30.66 3.15 -6.38
C ASN A 105 -31.83 4.00 -6.88
N ILE A 106 -31.55 5.17 -7.47
CA ILE A 106 -32.56 6.03 -8.09
C ILE A 106 -33.26 5.30 -9.24
N ASN A 107 -32.50 4.69 -10.16
CA ASN A 107 -33.06 3.95 -11.29
C ASN A 107 -33.92 2.75 -10.85
N ASN A 108 -33.49 2.03 -9.81
CA ASN A 108 -34.27 0.94 -9.23
C ASN A 108 -35.55 1.42 -8.52
N LYS A 109 -35.55 2.64 -7.96
CA LYS A 109 -36.75 3.26 -7.38
C LYS A 109 -37.76 3.64 -8.47
N TYR A 110 -37.30 4.24 -9.57
CA TYR A 110 -38.16 4.60 -10.71
C TYR A 110 -38.80 3.36 -11.39
N LYS A 111 -38.06 2.25 -11.52
CA LYS A 111 -38.60 0.99 -12.06
C LYS A 111 -39.74 0.42 -11.18
N ARG A 112 -39.53 0.34 -9.86
CA ARG A 112 -40.56 -0.13 -8.90
C ARG A 112 -41.81 0.75 -8.89
N GLY A 113 -41.65 2.08 -9.00
CA GLY A 113 -42.76 3.01 -9.08
C GLY A 113 -43.64 2.79 -10.32
N LYS A 114 -43.01 2.63 -11.50
CA LYS A 114 -43.73 2.36 -12.76
C LYS A 114 -44.49 1.02 -12.73
N GLU A 115 -43.88 -0.03 -12.19
CA GLU A 115 -44.49 -1.36 -12.06
C GLU A 115 -45.72 -1.34 -11.13
N SER A 116 -45.64 -0.62 -10.00
CA SER A 116 -46.78 -0.44 -9.09
C SER A 116 -47.92 0.41 -9.67
N THR A 117 -47.63 1.29 -10.63
CA THR A 117 -48.63 2.17 -11.26
C THR A 117 -49.33 1.47 -12.42
N LEU A 118 -48.60 0.64 -13.16
CA LEU A 118 -49.15 -0.21 -14.22
C LEU A 118 -50.10 -1.28 -13.65
N SER A 119 -49.73 -1.88 -12.51
CA SER A 119 -50.59 -2.86 -11.81
C SER A 119 -51.91 -2.26 -11.33
N LYS A 120 -51.93 -0.97 -10.94
CA LYS A 120 -53.16 -0.27 -10.53
C LYS A 120 -54.07 0.13 -11.71
N LYS A 121 -53.51 0.35 -12.90
CA LYS A 121 -54.30 0.65 -14.12
C LYS A 121 -54.99 -0.58 -14.73
N ILE A 122 -54.52 -1.79 -14.42
CA ILE A 122 -55.08 -3.04 -14.96
C ILE A 122 -56.34 -3.51 -14.18
N THR A 123 -56.67 -2.90 -13.04
CA THR A 123 -57.76 -3.37 -12.15
C THR A 123 -59.01 -2.47 -12.16
N PHE A 124 -59.38 -1.89 -13.31
CA PHE A 124 -60.64 -1.16 -13.47
C PHE A 124 -61.44 -1.74 -14.64
N ILE A 125 -62.13 -2.86 -14.38
CA ILE A 125 -63.18 -3.36 -15.26
C ILE A 125 -64.50 -3.09 -14.53
N PRO A 126 -65.30 -2.09 -14.96
CA PRO A 126 -66.61 -1.87 -14.37
C PRO A 126 -67.52 -3.01 -14.82
N PHE A 127 -67.98 -3.83 -13.88
CA PHE A 127 -69.09 -4.73 -14.11
C PHE A 127 -70.35 -3.89 -14.34
N SER A 128 -70.86 -3.89 -15.56
CA SER A 128 -72.20 -3.41 -15.89
C SER A 128 -73.22 -4.53 -15.64
N TYR A 129 -74.32 -4.16 -14.98
CA TYR A 129 -75.44 -4.98 -14.51
C TYR A 129 -75.97 -6.04 -15.48
#